data_AF-A0A9P3ZPZ8-F1
#
_entry.id   AF-A0A9P3ZPZ8-F1
#
_cell.length_a   1.000
_cell.length_b   1.000
_cell.length_c   1.000
_cell.angle_alpha   90.00
_cell.angle_beta   90.00
_cell.angle_gamma   90.00
#
_symmetry.space_group_name_H-M   'P 1'
#
loop_
_entity.id
_entity.type
_entity.pdbx_description
1 polymer ?
#
loop_
_entity_poly.entity_id
_entity_poly.type
_entity_poly.pdbx_seq_one_letter_code
_entity_poly.pdbx_strand_id
1 'polypeptide(L)'
;MMDFSKNKIKKNMKIIEGTFVSAEDIIEELRGIRECLDVLLTRQATESGSVVWASQATLAKRYDTSKSTICRLLAEAVSSGHVRMIRLHGGVQKYHVAEFDAFMASISILSCKKAKR
;
A
#
# COMPACT_ATOMS: atom_id res chain seq x y z
N MET A 1 -34.03 68.06 -6.93
CA MET A 1 -32.98 67.22 -7.56
C MET A 1 -32.33 66.42 -6.45
N MET A 2 -32.24 65.10 -6.64
CA MET A 2 -32.31 64.08 -5.59
C MET A 2 -31.13 64.01 -4.60
N ASP A 3 -31.48 63.68 -3.36
CA ASP A 3 -30.63 63.23 -2.25
C ASP A 3 -29.68 62.10 -2.65
N PHE A 4 -28.37 62.32 -2.48
CA PHE A 4 -27.39 61.23 -2.42
C PHE A 4 -27.04 60.95 -0.96
N SER A 5 -27.94 60.19 -0.32
CA SER A 5 -27.72 59.55 0.97
C SER A 5 -26.38 58.81 0.97
N LYS A 6 -25.46 59.28 1.82
CA LYS A 6 -24.17 58.62 2.12
C LYS A 6 -24.46 57.33 2.86
N ASN A 7 -24.74 56.25 2.13
CA ASN A 7 -24.94 54.94 2.73
C ASN A 7 -23.57 54.36 3.14
N LYS A 8 -23.23 54.58 4.40
CA LYS A 8 -22.04 54.12 5.10
C LYS A 8 -22.14 52.60 5.28
N ILE A 9 -21.73 51.83 4.29
CA ILE A 9 -21.59 50.37 4.43
C ILE A 9 -20.33 50.11 5.27
N LYS A 10 -20.49 50.14 6.60
CA LYS A 10 -19.51 49.59 7.54
C LYS A 10 -19.57 48.06 7.40
N LYS A 11 -18.89 47.52 6.38
CA LYS A 11 -18.67 46.08 6.23
C LYS A 11 -17.88 45.61 7.46
N ASN A 12 -18.55 44.93 8.38
CA ASN A 12 -17.92 44.21 9.47
C ASN A 12 -17.06 43.09 8.86
N MET A 13 -15.77 43.33 8.73
CA MET A 13 -14.79 42.30 8.40
C MET A 13 -14.59 41.45 9.66
N LYS A 14 -15.32 40.34 9.78
CA LYS A 14 -14.95 39.29 10.73
C LYS A 14 -13.68 38.65 10.17
N ILE A 15 -12.53 39.04 10.71
CA ILE A 15 -11.29 38.31 10.50
C ILE A 15 -11.53 36.93 11.11
N ILE A 16 -11.69 35.92 10.27
CA ILE A 16 -11.60 34.53 10.72
C ILE A 16 -10.11 34.35 11.01
N GLU A 17 -9.78 34.25 12.29
CA GLU A 17 -8.44 33.91 12.77
C GLU A 17 -8.16 32.45 12.38
N GLY A 18 -7.88 32.25 11.09
CA GLY A 18 -7.35 31.00 10.60
C GLY A 18 -5.89 30.91 11.03
N THR A 19 -5.49 29.78 11.59
CA THR A 19 -4.07 29.49 11.83
C THR A 19 -3.35 29.53 10.50
N PHE A 20 -2.64 30.62 10.23
CA PHE A 20 -1.78 30.73 9.06
C PHE A 20 -0.56 29.85 9.32
N VAL A 21 -0.53 28.68 8.69
CA VAL A 21 0.68 27.86 8.64
C VAL A 21 1.60 28.47 7.60
N SER A 22 2.83 28.79 7.98
CA SER A 22 3.79 29.37 7.03
C SER A 22 4.18 28.30 6.00
N ALA A 23 4.52 28.75 4.78
CA ALA A 23 4.99 27.85 3.74
C ALA A 23 6.29 27.14 4.17
N GLU A 24 7.13 27.82 4.93
CA GLU A 24 8.36 27.31 5.50
C GLU A 24 8.10 26.15 6.47
N ASP A 25 7.10 26.26 7.35
CA ASP A 25 6.71 25.17 8.27
C ASP A 25 6.25 23.92 7.51
N ILE A 26 5.46 24.11 6.45
CA ILE A 26 5.00 23.00 5.59
C ILE A 26 6.18 22.33 4.89
N ILE A 27 7.14 23.12 4.40
CA ILE A 27 8.35 22.61 3.74
C ILE A 27 9.20 21.81 4.72
N GLU A 28 9.29 22.24 5.98
CA GLU A 28 10.03 21.54 7.03
C GLU A 28 9.38 20.20 7.40
N GLU A 29 8.05 20.17 7.57
CA GLU A 29 7.30 18.93 7.80
C GLU A 29 7.44 17.95 6.64
N LEU A 30 7.33 18.42 5.39
CA LEU A 30 7.54 17.58 4.20
C LEU A 30 8.97 17.05 4.12
N ARG A 31 9.96 17.82 4.59
CA ARG A 31 11.35 17.38 4.68
C ARG A 31 11.50 16.27 5.71
N GLY A 32 10.91 16.42 6.89
CA GLY A 32 10.91 15.40 7.94
C GLY A 32 10.24 14.10 7.48
N ILE A 33 9.11 14.21 6.77
CA ILE A 33 8.43 13.05 6.17
C ILE A 33 9.34 12.34 5.17
N ARG A 34 10.01 13.09 4.27
CA ARG A 34 10.93 12.51 3.29
C ARG A 34 12.08 11.75 3.96
N GLU A 35 12.70 12.34 4.98
CA GLU A 35 13.81 11.73 5.71
C GLU A 35 13.37 10.46 6.46
N CYS A 36 12.18 10.48 7.08
CA CYS A 36 11.58 9.31 7.69
C CYS A 36 11.35 8.18 6.67
N LEU A 37 10.83 8.52 5.50
CA LEU A 37 10.61 7.56 4.42
C LEU A 37 11.94 6.98 3.92
N ASP A 38 12.98 7.79 3.73
CA ASP A 38 14.30 7.31 3.30
C ASP A 38 14.91 6.33 4.30
N VAL A 39 14.78 6.59 5.61
CA VAL A 39 15.23 5.65 6.66
C VAL A 39 14.44 4.34 6.59
N LEU A 40 13.12 4.40 6.44
CA LEU A 40 12.27 3.21 6.34
C LEU A 40 12.59 2.39 5.08
N LEU A 41 12.78 3.05 3.94
CA LEU A 41 13.12 2.41 2.67
C LEU A 41 14.53 1.81 2.70
N THR A 42 15.49 2.48 3.32
CA THR A 42 16.87 1.98 3.45
C THR A 42 16.92 0.74 4.34
N ARG A 43 16.15 0.73 5.45
CA ARG A 43 15.99 -0.45 6.33
C ARG A 43 15.29 -1.60 5.61
N GLN A 44 14.25 -1.30 4.83
CA GLN A 44 13.58 -2.30 4.00
C GLN A 44 14.52 -2.89 2.92
N ALA A 45 15.39 -2.07 2.33
CA ALA A 45 16.36 -2.52 1.34
C ALA A 45 17.49 -3.38 1.94
N THR A 46 17.83 -3.19 3.22
CA THR A 46 18.81 -4.04 3.92
C THR A 46 18.23 -5.38 4.35
N GLU A 47 16.92 -5.44 4.62
CA GLU A 47 16.22 -6.68 5.00
C GLU A 47 15.68 -7.46 3.80
N SER A 48 15.46 -6.80 2.66
CA SER A 48 14.85 -7.43 1.50
C SER A 48 15.76 -7.38 0.28
N GLY A 49 16.33 -8.54 -0.06
CA GLY A 49 16.59 -8.82 -1.47
C GLY A 49 15.33 -8.49 -2.26
N SER A 50 15.48 -7.74 -3.37
CA SER A 50 14.43 -7.22 -4.26
C SER A 50 13.05 -7.87 -4.02
N VAL A 51 12.13 -7.15 -3.37
CA VAL A 51 10.77 -7.64 -3.13
C VAL A 51 10.07 -7.86 -4.47
N VAL A 52 10.03 -9.10 -4.94
CA VAL A 52 9.33 -9.43 -6.19
C VAL A 52 7.85 -9.66 -5.92
N TRP A 53 7.01 -8.84 -6.55
CA TRP A 53 5.55 -8.96 -6.54
C TRP A 53 5.06 -9.54 -7.87
N ALA A 54 4.26 -10.60 -7.85
CA ALA A 54 3.76 -11.26 -9.05
C ALA A 54 2.23 -11.28 -9.13
N SER A 55 1.71 -11.30 -10.36
CA SER A 55 0.29 -11.52 -10.60
C SER A 55 -0.09 -12.99 -10.41
N GLN A 56 -1.38 -13.27 -10.21
CA GLN A 56 -1.90 -14.64 -10.21
C GLN A 56 -1.53 -15.41 -11.49
N ALA A 57 -1.60 -14.77 -12.66
CA ALA A 57 -1.28 -15.41 -13.93
C ALA A 57 0.21 -15.79 -14.03
N THR A 58 1.09 -14.95 -13.48
CA THR A 58 2.53 -15.23 -13.41
C THR A 58 2.80 -16.42 -12.51
N LEU A 59 2.19 -16.46 -11.32
CA LEU A 59 2.32 -17.58 -10.38
C LEU A 59 1.75 -18.88 -10.95
N ALA A 60 0.62 -18.83 -11.65
CA ALA A 60 0.03 -19.99 -12.32
C ALA A 60 1.03 -20.66 -13.28
N LYS A 61 1.69 -19.85 -14.12
CA LYS A 61 2.71 -20.33 -15.07
C LYS A 61 3.94 -20.88 -14.36
N ARG A 62 4.37 -20.23 -13.28
CA ARG A 62 5.57 -20.64 -12.52
C ARG A 62 5.40 -22.01 -11.88
N TYR A 63 4.21 -22.30 -11.38
CA TYR A 63 3.88 -23.55 -10.70
C TYR A 63 3.20 -24.59 -11.61
N ASP A 64 3.14 -24.33 -12.91
CA ASP A 64 2.44 -25.14 -13.91
C ASP A 64 1.06 -25.62 -13.43
N THR A 65 0.23 -24.67 -12.99
CA THR A 65 -1.07 -24.99 -12.39
C THR A 65 -2.21 -24.21 -13.03
N SER A 66 -3.43 -24.75 -12.92
CA SER A 66 -4.63 -24.12 -13.47
C SER A 66 -5.01 -22.85 -12.73
N LYS A 67 -5.72 -21.95 -13.42
CA LYS A 67 -6.20 -20.68 -12.86
C LYS A 67 -7.06 -20.88 -11.61
N SER A 68 -7.92 -21.89 -11.59
CA SER A 68 -8.77 -22.22 -10.42
C SER A 68 -7.93 -22.70 -9.24
N THR A 69 -6.94 -23.55 -9.48
CA THR A 69 -6.07 -24.11 -8.43
C THR A 69 -5.22 -23.02 -7.79
N ILE A 70 -4.54 -22.20 -8.60
CA ILE A 70 -3.75 -21.09 -8.06
C ILE A 70 -4.63 -20.09 -7.30
N CYS A 71 -5.86 -19.83 -7.76
CA CYS A 71 -6.80 -18.92 -7.09
C CYS A 71 -7.10 -19.39 -5.67
N ARG A 72 -7.43 -20.69 -5.54
CA ARG A 72 -7.72 -21.32 -4.25
C ARG A 72 -6.50 -21.28 -3.32
N LEU A 73 -5.33 -21.64 -3.83
CA LEU A 73 -4.08 -21.63 -3.05
C LEU A 73 -3.73 -20.22 -2.57
N LEU A 74 -3.86 -19.20 -3.41
CA LEU A 74 -3.61 -17.81 -3.04
C LEU A 74 -4.62 -17.31 -2.01
N ALA A 75 -5.90 -17.64 -2.19
CA ALA A 75 -6.94 -17.27 -1.21
C ALA A 75 -6.65 -17.89 0.16
N GLU A 76 -6.24 -19.15 0.21
CA GLU A 76 -5.86 -19.85 1.44
C GLU A 76 -4.60 -19.25 2.07
N ALA A 77 -3.55 -19.02 1.27
CA ALA A 77 -2.27 -18.48 1.74
C ALA A 77 -2.41 -17.04 2.29
N VAL A 78 -3.26 -16.21 1.67
CA VAL A 78 -3.58 -14.87 2.17
C VAL A 78 -4.45 -14.93 3.41
N SER A 79 -5.49 -15.77 3.42
CA SER A 79 -6.41 -15.87 4.57
C SER A 79 -5.72 -16.41 5.83
N SER A 80 -4.71 -17.27 5.66
CA SER A 80 -3.89 -17.81 6.74
C SER A 80 -2.72 -16.91 7.14
N GLY A 81 -2.56 -15.75 6.49
CA GLY A 81 -1.51 -14.77 6.81
C GLY A 81 -0.10 -15.15 6.36
N HIS A 82 0.07 -16.23 5.58
CA HIS A 82 1.37 -16.67 5.09
C HIS A 82 1.89 -15.82 3.93
N VAL A 83 0.99 -15.15 3.19
CA VAL A 83 1.34 -14.40 1.99
C VAL A 83 0.68 -13.03 1.99
N ARG A 84 1.50 -11.99 1.84
CA ARG A 84 1.00 -10.63 1.63
C ARG A 84 0.44 -10.48 0.22
N MET A 85 -0.69 -9.77 0.15
CA MET A 85 -1.32 -9.35 -1.09
C MET A 85 -1.48 -7.84 -1.08
N ILE A 86 -1.10 -7.21 -2.18
CA ILE A 86 -1.33 -5.77 -2.43
C ILE A 86 -2.32 -5.60 -3.57
N ARG A 87 -3.16 -4.56 -3.44
CA ARG A 87 -4.06 -4.13 -4.51
C ARG A 87 -3.53 -2.82 -5.08
N LEU A 88 -3.15 -2.85 -6.35
CA LEU A 88 -2.74 -1.65 -7.06
C LEU A 88 -3.96 -0.90 -7.59
N HIS A 89 -3.84 0.41 -7.78
CA HIS A 89 -4.85 1.22 -8.45
C HIS A 89 -5.18 0.61 -9.82
N GLY A 90 -6.46 0.30 -10.06
CA GLY A 90 -6.93 -0.49 -11.22
C GLY A 90 -7.34 -1.93 -10.89
N GLY A 91 -7.35 -2.33 -9.62
CA GLY A 91 -7.91 -3.61 -9.17
C GLY A 91 -6.99 -4.83 -9.38
N VAL A 92 -5.79 -4.61 -9.91
CA VAL A 92 -4.80 -5.67 -10.11
C VAL A 92 -4.20 -6.08 -8.76
N GLN A 93 -4.39 -7.35 -8.41
CA GLN A 93 -3.83 -7.95 -7.20
C GLN A 93 -2.43 -8.52 -7.50
N LYS A 94 -1.48 -8.22 -6.62
CA LYS A 94 -0.15 -8.84 -6.66
C LYS A 94 0.17 -9.49 -5.32
N TYR A 95 0.95 -10.54 -5.39
CA TYR A 95 1.29 -11.41 -4.27
C TYR A 95 2.79 -11.43 -4.07
N HIS A 96 3.23 -11.51 -2.81
CA HIS A 96 4.63 -11.59 -2.46
C HIS A 96 5.21 -12.94 -2.86
N VAL A 97 6.18 -12.94 -3.77
CA VAL A 97 6.64 -14.17 -4.43
C VAL A 97 7.35 -15.12 -3.47
N ALA A 98 8.31 -14.63 -2.68
CA ALA A 98 9.08 -15.49 -1.79
C ALA A 98 8.22 -16.11 -0.66
N GLU A 99 7.19 -15.39 -0.23
CA GLU A 99 6.25 -15.90 0.78
C GLU A 99 5.37 -17.00 0.21
N PHE A 100 4.89 -16.81 -1.02
CA PHE A 100 4.13 -17.85 -1.69
C PHE A 100 5.00 -19.07 -2.01
N ASP A 101 6.28 -18.88 -2.36
CA ASP A 101 7.24 -19.97 -2.53
C ASP A 101 7.44 -20.78 -1.23
N ALA A 102 7.58 -20.09 -0.08
CA ALA A 102 7.67 -20.75 1.22
C ALA A 102 6.38 -21.51 1.58
N PHE A 103 5.22 -20.95 1.27
CA PHE A 103 3.92 -21.61 1.43
C PHE A 103 3.81 -22.87 0.56
N MET A 104 4.20 -22.80 -0.71
CA MET A 104 4.17 -23.95 -1.63
C MET A 104 5.13 -25.05 -1.19
N ALA A 105 6.29 -24.69 -0.63
CA ALA A 105 7.23 -25.65 -0.05
C ALA A 105 6.62 -26.35 1.20
N SER A 106 5.95 -25.60 2.08
CA SER A 106 5.38 -26.16 3.32
C SER A 106 4.27 -27.18 3.04
N ILE A 107 3.38 -26.90 2.09
CA ILE A 107 2.31 -27.83 1.70
C ILE A 107 2.85 -29.07 0.99
N SER A 108 3.93 -28.92 0.20
CA SER A 108 4.61 -30.03 -0.47
C SER A 108 5.26 -30.98 0.55
N ILE A 109 5.94 -30.43 1.56
CA ILE A 109 6.56 -31.21 2.64
C ILE A 109 5.49 -31.94 3.47
N LEU A 110 4.37 -31.28 3.77
CA LEU A 110 3.24 -31.88 4.48
C LEU A 110 2.60 -33.02 3.67
N SER A 111 2.49 -32.88 2.36
CA SER A 111 1.99 -33.93 1.46
C SER A 111 2.88 -35.17 1.48
N CYS A 112 4.21 -35.01 1.37
CA CYS A 112 5.15 -36.14 1.43
C CYS A 112 5.15 -36.86 2.79
N LYS A 113 4.92 -36.16 3.90
CA LYS A 113 4.83 -36.78 5.24
C LYS A 113 3.56 -37.62 5.44
N LYS A 114 2.45 -37.28 4.75
CA LYS A 114 1.21 -38.06 4.79
C LYS A 114 1.26 -39.33 3.95
N ALA A 115 2.09 -39.36 2.90
CA ALA A 115 2.24 -40.52 2.02
C ALA A 115 3.16 -41.64 2.55
N LYS A 116 3.84 -41.42 3.68
CA LYS A 116 4.72 -42.41 4.35
C LYS A 116 4.07 -43.08 5.58
N ARG A 117 2.75 -43.03 5.70
CA ARG A 117 2.00 -43.71 6.78
C ARG A 117 1.20 -44.87 6.22
#